data_AF-A0A0B8R3I1-F1
#
_entry.id   AF-A0A0B8R3I1-F1
#
_cell.length_a   1.000
_cell.length_b   1.000
_cell.length_c   1.000
_cell.angle_alpha   90.00
_cell.angle_beta   90.00
_cell.angle_gamma   90.00
#
_symmetry.space_group_name_H-M   'P 1'
#
loop_
_entity.id
_entity.type
_entity.pdbx_description
1 polymer ?
#
loop_
_entity_poly.entity_id
_entity_poly.type
_entity_poly.pdbx_seq_one_letter_code
_entity_poly.pdbx_strand_id
1 'polypeptide(L)'
;MTKYIFPNLKDNQRDLFNIINQILSRDKLSIEERKCFLIAKKNIESGRNFDPQISELISSLQYLAHSSDVQYFFSEAQKRMLVNPGTGGSLYGWSNFESK
;
A
#
# COMPACT_ATOMS: atom_id res chain seq x y z
N MET A 1 -14.87 16.79 -18.05
CA MET A 1 -13.54 16.63 -17.43
C MET A 1 -13.73 16.44 -15.94
N THR A 2 -13.77 15.20 -15.47
CA THR A 2 -13.75 14.89 -14.04
C THR A 2 -12.40 15.35 -13.51
N LYS A 3 -12.38 16.46 -12.77
CA LYS A 3 -11.23 16.84 -11.94
C LYS A 3 -11.01 15.67 -10.99
N TYR A 4 -9.97 14.88 -11.23
CA TYR A 4 -9.46 13.98 -10.21
C TYR A 4 -9.08 14.87 -9.04
N ILE A 5 -9.90 14.84 -7.98
CA ILE A 5 -9.56 15.46 -6.71
C ILE A 5 -8.47 14.57 -6.17
N PHE A 6 -7.22 14.82 -6.59
CA PHE A 6 -6.08 14.18 -5.97
C PHE A 6 -6.21 14.47 -4.46
N PRO A 7 -6.28 13.45 -3.61
CA PRO A 7 -6.31 13.69 -2.18
C PRO A 7 -5.13 14.57 -1.81
N ASN A 8 -5.32 15.45 -0.82
CA ASN A 8 -4.25 16.30 -0.31
C ASN A 8 -3.26 15.43 0.50
N LEU A 9 -2.51 14.59 -0.22
CA LEU A 9 -1.56 13.65 0.33
C LEU A 9 -0.36 14.40 0.88
N LYS A 10 0.10 13.98 2.06
CA LYS A 10 1.41 14.37 2.59
C LYS A 10 2.52 13.79 1.70
N ASP A 11 3.72 14.35 1.76
CA ASP A 11 4.81 13.96 0.86
C ASP A 11 5.16 12.46 0.98
N ASN A 12 5.20 11.91 2.20
CA ASN A 12 5.41 10.48 2.42
C ASN A 12 4.30 9.60 1.80
N GLN A 13 3.04 10.06 1.82
CA GLN A 13 1.91 9.37 1.21
C GLN A 13 1.97 9.45 -0.33
N ARG A 14 2.40 10.60 -0.89
CA ARG A 14 2.63 10.76 -2.32
C ARG A 14 3.70 9.81 -2.84
N ASP A 15 4.82 9.69 -2.11
CA ASP A 15 5.89 8.77 -2.48
C ASP A 15 5.41 7.31 -2.51
N LEU A 16 4.66 6.90 -1.48
CA LEU A 16 4.13 5.55 -1.42
C LEU A 16 3.06 5.29 -2.51
N PHE A 17 2.25 6.29 -2.83
CA PHE A 17 1.33 6.23 -3.96
C PHE A 17 2.05 6.11 -5.31
N ASN A 18 3.17 6.82 -5.48
CA ASN A 18 4.01 6.71 -6.67
C ASN A 18 4.61 5.31 -6.80
N ILE A 19 5.01 4.68 -5.69
CA ILE A 19 5.49 3.29 -5.69
C ILE A 19 4.39 2.33 -6.16
N ILE A 20 3.14 2.50 -5.69
CA ILE A 20 1.99 1.72 -6.18
C ILE A 20 1.85 1.86 -7.70
N ASN A 21 1.94 3.08 -8.24
CA ASN A 21 1.86 3.33 -9.68
C ASN A 21 3.01 2.68 -10.46
N GLN A 22 4.25 2.73 -9.94
CA GLN A 22 5.41 2.10 -10.55
C GLN A 22 5.31 0.57 -10.54
N ILE A 23 4.76 -0.02 -9.48
CA ILE A 23 4.54 -1.46 -9.39
C ILE A 23 3.47 -1.89 -10.39
N LEU A 24 2.36 -1.15 -10.46
CA LEU A 24 1.27 -1.44 -11.40
C LEU A 24 1.69 -1.31 -12.88
N SER A 25 2.68 -0.48 -13.19
CA SER A 25 3.22 -0.35 -14.56
C SER A 25 4.19 -1.48 -14.94
N ARG A 26 4.66 -2.28 -13.98
CA ARG A 26 5.48 -3.47 -14.22
C ARG A 26 4.59 -4.69 -14.50
N ASP A 27 5.13 -5.66 -15.22
CA ASP A 27 4.44 -6.92 -15.54
C ASP A 27 4.99 -8.11 -14.73
N LYS A 28 5.14 -7.92 -13.42
CA LYS A 28 5.74 -8.92 -12.50
C LYS A 28 4.80 -9.38 -11.39
N LEU A 29 3.62 -8.78 -11.30
CA LEU A 29 2.61 -9.15 -10.30
C LEU A 29 1.76 -10.32 -10.78
N SER A 30 1.34 -11.18 -9.86
CA SER A 30 0.23 -12.11 -10.10
C SER A 30 -1.08 -11.34 -10.35
N ILE A 31 -2.09 -12.06 -10.87
CA ILE A 31 -3.43 -11.50 -11.10
C ILE A 31 -4.03 -10.99 -9.78
N GLU A 32 -3.86 -11.75 -8.70
CA GLU A 32 -4.35 -11.45 -7.36
C GLU A 32 -3.64 -10.24 -6.76
N GLU A 33 -2.31 -10.19 -6.81
CA GLU A 33 -1.53 -9.05 -6.33
C GLU A 33 -1.92 -7.77 -7.07
N ARG A 34 -1.98 -7.84 -8.42
CA ARG A 34 -2.37 -6.71 -9.26
C ARG A 34 -3.77 -6.21 -8.89
N LYS A 35 -4.71 -7.11 -8.62
CA LYS A 35 -6.06 -6.76 -8.18
C LYS A 35 -6.04 -6.00 -6.85
N CYS A 36 -5.25 -6.43 -5.87
CA CYS A 36 -5.11 -5.73 -4.59
C CYS A 36 -4.60 -4.29 -4.79
N PHE A 37 -3.52 -4.10 -5.55
CA PHE A 37 -2.98 -2.76 -5.82
C PHE A 37 -3.97 -1.86 -6.58
N LEU A 38 -4.69 -2.41 -7.56
CA LEU A 38 -5.70 -1.66 -8.32
C LEU A 38 -6.86 -1.19 -7.43
N ILE A 39 -7.33 -2.02 -6.50
CA ILE A 39 -8.38 -1.66 -5.55
C ILE A 39 -7.92 -0.51 -4.65
N ALA A 40 -6.72 -0.62 -4.07
CA ALA A 40 -6.17 0.41 -3.20
C ALA A 40 -6.00 1.74 -3.95
N LYS A 41 -5.42 1.70 -5.17
CA LYS A 41 -5.27 2.87 -6.03
C LYS A 41 -6.60 3.54 -6.31
N LYS A 42 -7.59 2.78 -6.79
CA LYS A 42 -8.93 3.31 -7.10
C LYS A 42 -9.58 3.97 -5.89
N ASN A 43 -9.46 3.35 -4.72
CA ASN A 43 -10.02 3.89 -3.49
C ASN A 43 -9.36 5.21 -3.08
N ILE A 44 -8.03 5.31 -3.16
CA ILE A 44 -7.29 6.55 -2.89
C ILE A 44 -7.68 7.64 -3.89
N GLU A 45 -7.72 7.32 -5.19
CA GLU A 45 -8.13 8.25 -6.25
C GLU A 45 -9.58 8.73 -6.11
N SER A 46 -10.45 7.91 -5.50
CA SER A 46 -11.83 8.27 -5.17
C SER A 46 -11.96 9.16 -3.92
N GLY A 47 -10.84 9.51 -3.28
CA GLY A 47 -10.80 10.39 -2.11
C GLY A 47 -10.94 9.67 -0.77
N ARG A 48 -10.83 8.34 -0.71
CA ARG A 48 -10.78 7.62 0.57
C ARG A 48 -9.46 7.92 1.30
N ASN A 49 -9.52 7.86 2.64
CA ASN A 49 -8.35 8.09 3.50
C ASN A 49 -7.19 7.16 3.16
N PHE A 50 -6.01 7.73 2.96
CA PHE A 50 -4.84 7.00 2.47
C PHE A 50 -4.39 5.87 3.41
N ASP A 51 -4.10 6.16 4.68
CA ASP A 51 -3.50 5.19 5.61
C ASP A 51 -4.38 3.92 5.82
N PRO A 52 -5.72 4.03 5.95
CA PRO A 52 -6.60 2.86 5.94
C PRO A 52 -6.51 2.01 4.67
N GLN A 53 -6.41 2.64 3.49
CA GLN A 53 -6.32 1.91 2.22
C GLN A 53 -4.99 1.18 2.06
N ILE A 54 -3.90 1.76 2.56
CA ILE A 54 -2.62 1.06 2.60
C ILE A 54 -2.64 -0.09 3.60
N SER A 55 -3.25 0.10 4.78
CA SER A 55 -3.39 -0.97 5.77
C SER A 55 -4.18 -2.16 5.20
N GLU A 56 -5.29 -1.88 4.51
CA GLU A 56 -6.11 -2.91 3.84
C GLU A 56 -5.36 -3.62 2.70
N LEU A 57 -4.59 -2.86 1.91
CA LEU A 57 -3.72 -3.42 0.88
C LEU A 57 -2.69 -4.38 1.49
N ILE A 58 -2.00 -3.98 2.57
CA ILE A 58 -0.98 -4.80 3.22
C ILE A 58 -1.62 -6.07 3.78
N SER A 59 -2.74 -5.96 4.50
CA SER A 59 -3.49 -7.11 5.00
C SER A 59 -3.93 -8.06 3.87
N SER A 60 -4.33 -7.52 2.70
CA SER A 60 -4.74 -8.34 1.56
C SER A 60 -3.56 -9.09 0.93
N LEU A 61 -2.40 -8.45 0.86
CA LEU A 61 -1.19 -9.04 0.27
C LEU A 61 -0.55 -10.11 1.16
N GLN A 62 -0.67 -10.00 2.50
CA GLN A 62 -0.09 -10.95 3.47
C GLN A 62 -0.52 -12.41 3.27
N TYR A 63 -1.68 -12.65 2.67
CA TYR A 63 -2.20 -14.00 2.42
C TYR A 63 -1.84 -14.56 1.05
N LEU A 64 -1.00 -13.85 0.27
CA LEU A 64 -0.57 -14.25 -1.07
C LEU A 64 0.91 -14.65 -1.08
N ALA A 65 1.32 -15.44 -2.07
CA ALA A 65 2.74 -15.61 -2.37
C ALA A 65 3.29 -14.27 -2.90
N HIS A 66 4.34 -13.75 -2.27
CA HIS A 66 4.85 -12.41 -2.58
C HIS A 66 5.82 -12.41 -3.76
N SER A 67 5.49 -11.66 -4.81
CA SER A 67 6.44 -11.23 -5.83
C SER A 67 7.49 -10.28 -5.26
N SER A 68 8.60 -10.09 -5.98
CA SER A 68 9.65 -9.15 -5.58
C SER A 68 9.13 -7.71 -5.47
N ASP A 69 8.14 -7.33 -6.27
CA ASP A 69 7.55 -5.99 -6.23
C ASP A 69 6.66 -5.80 -4.98
N VAL A 70 5.96 -6.85 -4.52
CA VAL A 70 5.24 -6.84 -3.24
C VAL A 70 6.19 -6.73 -2.05
N GLN A 71 7.31 -7.46 -2.07
CA GLN A 71 8.33 -7.35 -1.02
C GLN A 71 8.94 -5.95 -0.98
N TYR A 72 9.26 -5.37 -2.14
CA TYR A 72 9.72 -3.99 -2.26
C TYR A 72 8.68 -3.00 -1.68
N PHE A 73 7.40 -3.19 -2.02
CA PHE A 73 6.32 -2.37 -1.47
C PHE A 73 6.28 -2.41 0.05
N PHE A 74 6.37 -3.58 0.68
CA PHE A 74 6.36 -3.69 2.14
C PHE A 74 7.53 -2.93 2.78
N SER A 75 8.74 -3.08 2.24
CA SER A 75 9.91 -2.36 2.75
C SER A 75 9.74 -0.84 2.66
N GLU A 76 9.22 -0.34 1.55
CA GLU A 76 9.03 1.09 1.35
C GLU A 76 7.85 1.65 2.16
N ALA A 77 6.79 0.85 2.34
CA ALA A 77 5.65 1.18 3.20
C ALA A 77 6.07 1.27 4.66
N GLN A 78 6.87 0.32 5.16
CA GLN A 78 7.38 0.32 6.53
C GLN A 78 8.19 1.59 6.84
N LYS A 79 9.01 2.08 5.90
CA LYS A 79 9.81 3.30 6.09
C LYS A 79 8.96 4.57 6.15
N ARG A 80 7.79 4.59 5.49
CA ARG A 80 7.00 5.81 5.24
C ARG A 80 5.72 5.90 6.05
N MET A 81 5.17 4.77 6.45
CA MET A 81 4.02 4.69 7.35
C MET A 81 4.52 4.78 8.80
N LEU A 82 4.25 5.92 9.45
CA LEU A 82 4.50 6.12 10.88
C LEU A 82 3.63 5.24 11.79
N VAL A 83 2.68 4.49 11.20
CA VAL A 83 1.71 3.66 11.89
C VAL A 83 1.73 2.27 11.26
N ASN A 84 1.91 1.24 12.09
CA ASN A 84 2.01 -0.13 11.61
C ASN A 84 0.69 -0.58 10.96
N PRO A 85 0.73 -1.22 9.79
CA PRO A 85 -0.43 -1.83 9.16
C PRO A 85 -0.85 -3.05 9.98
N GLY A 86 -1.88 -2.87 10.82
CA GLY A 86 -2.39 -3.91 11.72
C GLY A 86 -2.72 -3.41 13.13
N THR A 87 -2.20 -2.25 13.51
CA THR A 87 -2.54 -1.59 14.77
C THR A 87 -3.29 -0.32 14.46
N GLY A 88 -4.56 -0.20 14.84
CA GLY A 88 -5.32 1.05 14.70
C GLY A 88 -4.68 2.21 15.49
N GLY A 89 -3.59 2.79 15.00
CA GLY A 89 -2.88 3.91 15.63
C GLY A 89 -1.85 3.57 16.72
N SER A 90 -1.39 2.32 16.89
CA SER A 90 -0.36 1.99 17.90
C SER A 90 1.06 1.89 17.31
N LEU A 91 2.03 2.41 18.05
CA LEU A 91 3.46 2.48 17.71
C LEU A 91 4.19 1.12 17.71
N TYR A 92 3.53 0.00 18.04
CA TYR A 92 4.16 -1.29 18.35
C TYR A 92 3.71 -2.48 17.47
N GLY A 93 3.78 -2.40 16.14
CA GLY A 93 3.09 -3.36 15.26
C GLY A 93 3.88 -4.01 14.12
N TRP A 94 5.21 -3.84 14.00
CA TRP A 94 6.02 -4.62 13.04
C TRP A 94 6.76 -5.80 13.67
N SER A 95 6.70 -5.97 14.99
CA SER A 95 7.48 -6.99 15.73
C SER A 95 7.11 -8.45 15.43
N ASN A 96 6.11 -8.71 14.57
CA ASN A 96 5.69 -10.07 14.21
C ASN A 96 6.03 -10.46 12.76
N PHE A 97 6.64 -9.59 11.94
CA PHE A 97 7.01 -9.96 10.57
C PHE A 97 8.36 -10.69 10.47
N GLU A 98 9.16 -10.68 11.55
CA GLU A 98 10.49 -11.33 11.60
C GLU A 98 10.50 -12.72 12.27
N SER A 99 9.37 -13.41 12.43
CA SER A 99 9.41 -14.78 12.95
C SER A 99 8.32 -15.66 12.38
N LYS A 100 8.63 -16.30 11.25
CA LYS A 100 8.68 -17.77 11.10
C LYS A 100 9.25 -18.18 9.75
#